data_AF-A0A816LVZ0-F1
#
_entry.id   AF-A0A816LVZ0-F1
#
_cell.length_a   1.000
_cell.length_b   1.000
_cell.length_c   1.000
_cell.angle_alpha   90.00
_cell.angle_beta   90.00
_cell.angle_gamma   90.00
#
_symmetry.space_group_name_H-M   'P 1'
#
loop_
_entity.id
_entity.type
_entity.pdbx_description
1 polymer ?
#
loop_
_entity_poly.entity_id
_entity_poly.type
_entity_poly.pdbx_seq_one_letter_code
_entity_poly.pdbx_strand_id
1 'polypeptide(L)'
;MKKGTTFATRNFIHLFTLRSSQSIPNARNLSSSTITDTTRPFPDYSPKKPSVRDTELVHQIANVIKLRRAEPLRRSLKPYECKFKTDHLVWVLMKIRSDYSLVLDFFEWARSRRDSTLEGLCIVTHLAVACKDLRVAHSMIRSFWERPKLSVADSFVQFFELLVYTYKDWGSDPNVFNVFFQVLVEFGT
;
A
#
# COMPACT_ATOMS: atom_id res chain seq x y z
N MET A 1 -2.83 27.99 -24.12
CA MET A 1 -2.52 28.50 -22.77
C MET A 1 -3.21 27.61 -21.74
N LYS A 2 -2.46 26.73 -21.08
CA LYS A 2 -3.01 25.77 -20.10
C LYS A 2 -3.03 26.45 -18.72
N LYS A 3 -4.20 26.49 -18.08
CA LYS A 3 -4.37 26.96 -16.70
C LYS A 3 -3.69 25.97 -15.76
N GLY A 4 -2.65 26.40 -15.07
CA GLY A 4 -2.02 25.67 -13.98
C GLY A 4 -2.92 25.74 -12.75
N THR A 5 -3.34 24.58 -12.26
CA THR A 5 -4.03 24.46 -10.97
C THR A 5 -2.95 24.54 -9.89
N THR A 6 -2.84 25.71 -9.25
CA THR A 6 -2.05 25.91 -8.03
C THR A 6 -2.68 25.12 -6.89
N PHE A 7 -2.07 24.00 -6.51
CA PHE A 7 -2.45 23.26 -5.31
C PHE A 7 -2.02 24.04 -4.07
N ALA A 8 -2.96 24.23 -3.14
CA ALA A 8 -2.76 25.03 -1.95
C ALA A 8 -1.83 24.31 -0.94
N THR A 9 -0.61 24.82 -0.83
CA THR A 9 0.45 24.42 0.13
C THR A 9 0.03 24.50 1.61
N ARG A 10 -1.07 25.18 1.92
CA ARG A 10 -1.51 25.48 3.29
C ARG A 10 -2.14 24.29 4.05
N ASN A 11 -2.60 23.25 3.36
CA ASN A 11 -3.41 22.18 3.98
C ASN A 11 -2.58 21.03 4.60
N PHE A 12 -1.35 20.79 4.15
CA PHE A 12 -0.56 19.65 4.63
C PHE A 12 0.06 19.88 6.01
N ILE A 13 0.49 21.11 6.31
CA ILE A 13 1.12 21.44 7.60
C ILE A 13 0.12 21.31 8.75
N HIS A 14 -1.15 21.64 8.52
CA HIS A 14 -2.21 21.56 9.53
C HIS A 14 -2.60 20.12 9.90
N LEU A 15 -2.29 19.14 9.05
CA LEU A 15 -2.55 17.72 9.31
C LEU A 15 -1.66 17.17 10.44
N PHE A 16 -0.44 17.70 10.58
CA PHE A 16 0.51 17.31 11.63
C PHE A 16 0.26 18.03 12.97
N THR A 17 -0.58 19.07 13.00
CA THR A 17 -0.77 19.91 14.19
C THR A 17 -1.91 19.45 15.12
N LEU A 18 -2.78 18.53 14.68
CA LEU A 18 -4.01 18.19 15.41
C LEU A 18 -3.85 17.13 16.53
N ARG A 19 -2.63 16.81 16.97
CA ARG A 19 -2.42 15.93 18.14
C ARG A 19 -1.16 16.21 18.95
N SER A 20 -0.76 17.48 19.09
CA SER A 20 0.31 17.87 20.02
C SER A 20 -0.20 18.90 21.03
N SER A 21 -1.00 18.42 21.97
CA SER A 21 -1.35 19.17 23.19
C SER A 21 -1.26 18.23 24.38
N GLN A 22 -0.04 17.77 24.68
CA GLN A 22 0.29 17.26 26.01
C GLN A 22 1.60 17.92 26.45
N SER A 23 1.51 18.62 27.57
CA SER A 23 2.55 19.37 28.25
C SER A 23 3.77 18.50 28.58
N ILE A 24 4.96 19.07 28.42
CA ILE A 24 6.23 18.46 28.83
C ILE A 24 6.34 18.51 30.36
N PRO A 25 6.44 17.38 31.11
CA PRO A 25 6.80 17.42 32.52
C PRO A 25 8.31 17.26 32.68
N ASN A 26 8.86 18.04 33.61
CA ASN A 26 10.26 18.06 34.02
C ASN A 26 10.82 16.68 34.39
N ALA A 27 12.02 16.39 33.88
CA ALA A 27 12.80 15.22 34.26
C ALA A 27 13.37 15.39 35.67
N ARG A 28 12.76 14.76 36.67
CA ARG A 28 13.36 14.30 37.93
C ARG A 28 12.35 13.44 38.69
N ASN A 29 12.80 12.27 39.14
CA ASN A 29 12.10 11.23 39.92
C ASN A 29 11.54 10.06 39.09
N LEU A 30 12.41 9.14 38.66
CA LEU A 30 12.02 7.79 38.26
C LEU A 30 11.75 6.95 39.52
N SER A 31 10.51 6.96 39.97
CA SER A 31 9.97 5.86 40.77
C SER A 31 9.37 4.85 39.79
N SER A 32 9.79 3.59 39.89
CA SER A 32 9.32 2.47 39.04
C SER A 32 7.84 2.19 39.31
N SER A 33 6.95 2.98 38.72
CA SER A 33 5.55 2.61 38.56
C SER A 33 5.44 1.66 37.38
N THR A 34 4.94 0.45 37.63
CA THR A 34 4.54 -0.53 36.62
C THR A 34 3.68 0.15 35.55
N ILE A 35 4.29 0.51 34.43
CA ILE A 35 3.55 0.91 33.22
C ILE A 35 2.83 -0.37 32.80
N THR A 36 1.53 -0.44 33.06
CA THR A 36 0.68 -1.36 32.32
C THR A 36 0.82 -0.95 30.86
N ASP A 37 1.54 -1.78 30.12
CA ASP A 37 1.86 -1.61 28.71
C ASP A 37 0.56 -1.62 27.91
N THR A 38 -0.14 -0.49 27.90
CA THR A 38 -1.35 -0.24 27.13
C THR A 38 -0.96 0.25 25.74
N THR A 39 0.15 -0.25 25.20
CA THR A 39 0.46 -0.12 23.78
C THR A 39 -0.65 -0.81 23.01
N ARG A 40 -1.48 -0.03 22.31
CA ARG A 40 -2.43 -0.57 21.32
C ARG A 40 -1.61 -1.44 20.36
N PRO A 41 -1.95 -2.73 20.19
CA PRO A 41 -1.23 -3.59 19.27
C PRO A 41 -1.36 -3.04 17.85
N PHE A 42 -0.33 -3.25 17.02
CA PHE A 42 -0.44 -3.00 15.59
C PHE A 42 -1.66 -3.76 15.03
N PRO A 43 -2.42 -3.16 14.10
CA PRO A 43 -3.58 -3.83 13.53
C PRO A 43 -3.15 -5.14 12.86
N ASP A 44 -3.94 -6.20 13.10
CA ASP A 44 -3.77 -7.45 12.39
C ASP A 44 -4.40 -7.34 11.00
N TYR A 45 -3.57 -7.45 9.96
CA TYR A 45 -4.04 -7.46 8.60
C TYR A 45 -4.82 -8.76 8.33
N SER A 46 -6.01 -8.63 7.78
CA SER A 46 -6.82 -9.78 7.38
C SER A 46 -7.52 -9.44 6.07
N PRO A 47 -6.98 -9.89 4.91
CA PRO A 47 -7.65 -9.72 3.65
C PRO A 47 -9.05 -10.34 3.72
N LYS A 48 -9.95 -9.84 2.88
CA LYS A 48 -11.28 -10.43 2.73
C LYS A 48 -11.18 -11.94 2.50
N LYS A 49 -12.10 -12.70 3.11
CA LYS A 49 -12.11 -14.15 3.00
C LYS A 49 -12.59 -14.58 1.61
N PRO A 50 -11.82 -15.38 0.85
CA PRO A 50 -12.23 -15.84 -0.48
C PRO A 50 -13.34 -16.90 -0.37
N SER A 51 -14.24 -16.93 -1.37
CA SER A 51 -15.11 -18.10 -1.56
C SER A 51 -14.33 -19.30 -2.11
N VAL A 52 -14.95 -20.48 -2.15
CA VAL A 52 -14.35 -21.68 -2.75
C VAL A 52 -13.99 -21.44 -4.22
N ARG A 53 -14.89 -20.80 -4.98
CA ARG A 53 -14.64 -20.46 -6.40
C ARG A 53 -13.53 -19.45 -6.57
N ASP A 54 -13.44 -18.48 -5.67
CA ASP A 54 -12.36 -17.49 -5.70
C ASP A 54 -11.01 -18.13 -5.39
N THR A 55 -10.98 -19.06 -4.43
CA THR A 55 -9.76 -19.80 -4.07
C THR A 55 -9.24 -20.61 -5.23
N GLU A 56 -10.13 -21.34 -5.93
CA GLU A 56 -9.77 -22.10 -7.12
C GLU A 56 -9.24 -21.20 -8.23
N LEU A 57 -9.92 -20.09 -8.52
CA LEU A 57 -9.46 -19.13 -9.52
C LEU A 57 -8.09 -18.53 -9.19
N VAL A 58 -7.87 -18.12 -7.94
CA VAL A 58 -6.58 -17.60 -7.46
C VAL A 58 -5.48 -18.66 -7.61
N HIS A 59 -5.77 -19.91 -7.30
CA HIS A 59 -4.82 -21.00 -7.45
C HIS A 59 -4.46 -21.23 -8.93
N GLN A 60 -5.44 -21.26 -9.82
CA GLN A 60 -5.22 -21.40 -11.26
C GLN A 60 -4.38 -20.25 -11.82
N ILE A 61 -4.73 -19.00 -11.50
CA ILE A 61 -3.97 -17.82 -11.91
C ILE A 61 -2.53 -17.91 -11.41
N ALA A 62 -2.34 -18.17 -10.11
CA ALA A 62 -1.02 -18.26 -9.49
C ALA A 62 -0.16 -19.37 -10.14
N ASN A 63 -0.75 -20.52 -10.47
CA ASN A 63 -0.04 -21.61 -11.13
C ASN A 63 0.32 -21.24 -12.57
N VAL A 64 -0.60 -20.66 -13.33
CA VAL A 64 -0.35 -20.26 -14.73
C VAL A 64 0.80 -19.27 -14.82
N ILE A 65 0.81 -18.23 -13.98
CA ILE A 65 1.89 -17.23 -14.01
C ILE A 65 3.23 -17.78 -13.51
N LYS A 66 3.21 -18.75 -12.58
CA LYS A 66 4.44 -19.41 -12.10
C LYS A 66 5.02 -20.38 -13.13
N LEU A 67 4.16 -21.10 -13.85
CA LEU A 67 4.57 -22.15 -14.80
C LEU A 67 4.92 -21.58 -16.18
N ARG A 68 4.22 -20.53 -16.63
CA ARG A 68 4.37 -19.97 -17.98
C ARG A 68 5.17 -18.66 -17.98
N ARG A 69 6.30 -18.62 -17.28
CA ARG A 69 7.13 -17.40 -17.13
C ARG A 69 7.63 -16.81 -18.45
N ALA A 70 7.85 -17.65 -19.46
CA ALA A 70 8.30 -17.21 -20.78
C ALA A 70 7.18 -16.57 -21.62
N GLU A 71 5.91 -16.79 -21.26
CA GLU A 71 4.78 -16.20 -21.98
C GLU A 71 4.38 -14.85 -21.35
N PRO A 72 4.08 -13.82 -22.16
CA PRO A 72 3.55 -12.57 -21.64
C PRO A 72 2.26 -12.79 -20.84
N LEU A 73 2.13 -12.19 -19.65
CA LEU A 73 0.95 -12.34 -18.79
C LEU A 73 -0.37 -12.00 -19.50
N ARG A 74 -0.34 -11.05 -20.45
CA ARG A 74 -1.51 -10.72 -21.29
C ARG A 74 -2.06 -11.93 -22.07
N ARG A 75 -1.19 -12.83 -22.52
CA ARG A 75 -1.61 -14.04 -23.25
C ARG A 75 -2.00 -15.15 -22.28
N SER A 76 -1.16 -15.44 -21.28
CA SER A 76 -1.38 -16.55 -20.35
C SER A 76 -2.60 -16.34 -19.45
N LEU A 77 -2.90 -15.10 -19.08
CA LEU A 77 -4.05 -14.76 -18.23
C LEU A 77 -5.32 -14.36 -18.97
N LYS A 78 -5.30 -14.27 -20.31
CA LYS A 78 -6.47 -13.95 -21.13
C LYS A 78 -7.73 -14.75 -20.75
N PRO A 79 -7.65 -16.07 -20.46
CA PRO A 79 -8.84 -16.86 -20.10
C PRO A 79 -9.50 -16.46 -18.78
N TYR A 80 -8.79 -15.75 -17.90
CA TYR A 80 -9.26 -15.41 -16.55
C TYR A 80 -9.76 -13.97 -16.43
N GLU A 81 -9.49 -13.11 -17.42
CA GLU A 81 -9.77 -11.67 -17.37
C GLU A 81 -11.23 -11.34 -17.02
N CYS A 82 -12.19 -12.07 -17.60
CA CYS A 82 -13.61 -11.82 -17.37
C CYS A 82 -14.07 -12.20 -15.95
N LYS A 83 -13.37 -13.13 -15.28
CA LYS A 83 -13.68 -13.60 -13.93
C LYS A 83 -12.90 -12.84 -12.85
N PHE A 84 -11.82 -12.16 -13.25
CA PHE A 84 -10.92 -11.45 -12.35
C PHE A 84 -11.61 -10.23 -11.71
N LYS A 85 -11.48 -10.13 -10.39
CA LYS A 85 -11.98 -9.07 -9.53
C LYS A 85 -10.83 -8.44 -8.75
N THR A 86 -11.08 -7.26 -8.22
CA THR A 86 -10.14 -6.52 -7.38
C THR A 86 -9.63 -7.33 -6.19
N ASP A 87 -10.50 -8.08 -5.51
CA ASP A 87 -10.13 -8.89 -4.34
C ASP A 87 -9.14 -10.01 -4.71
N HIS A 88 -9.21 -10.54 -5.94
CA HIS A 88 -8.30 -11.58 -6.41
C HIS A 88 -6.85 -11.09 -6.51
N LEU A 89 -6.63 -9.79 -6.73
CA LEU A 89 -5.29 -9.20 -6.78
C LEU A 89 -4.51 -9.51 -5.50
N VAL A 90 -5.08 -9.15 -4.35
CA VAL A 90 -4.46 -9.34 -3.03
C VAL A 90 -4.17 -10.81 -2.79
N TRP A 91 -5.14 -11.69 -3.07
CA TRP A 91 -4.96 -13.13 -2.85
C TRP A 91 -3.91 -13.76 -3.76
N VAL A 92 -3.81 -13.34 -5.02
CA VAL A 92 -2.74 -13.81 -5.91
C VAL A 92 -1.39 -13.27 -5.46
N LEU A 93 -1.30 -11.99 -5.08
CA LEU A 93 -0.08 -11.39 -4.52
C LEU A 93 0.43 -12.21 -3.32
N MET A 94 -0.45 -12.67 -2.43
CA MET A 94 -0.06 -13.53 -1.31
C MET A 94 0.61 -14.83 -1.77
N LYS A 95 0.15 -15.41 -2.88
CA LYS A 95 0.69 -16.66 -3.44
C LYS A 95 2.02 -16.48 -4.17
N ILE A 96 2.33 -15.28 -4.65
CA ILE A 96 3.53 -14.98 -5.43
C ILE A 96 4.53 -14.06 -4.72
N ARG A 97 4.24 -13.60 -3.50
CA ARG A 97 5.03 -12.60 -2.75
C ARG A 97 6.53 -12.86 -2.62
N SER A 98 6.97 -14.11 -2.79
CA SER A 98 8.38 -14.50 -2.77
C SER A 98 9.14 -14.17 -4.06
N ASP A 99 8.43 -13.86 -5.14
CA ASP A 99 8.99 -13.56 -6.46
C ASP A 99 8.66 -12.11 -6.82
N TYR A 100 9.59 -11.21 -6.55
CA TYR A 100 9.39 -9.77 -6.70
C TYR A 100 9.11 -9.36 -8.15
N SER A 101 9.85 -9.92 -9.12
CA SER A 101 9.60 -9.68 -10.55
C SER A 101 8.19 -10.06 -10.95
N LEU A 102 7.73 -11.24 -10.53
CA LEU A 102 6.40 -11.73 -10.86
C LEU A 102 5.29 -10.90 -10.19
N VAL A 103 5.54 -10.41 -8.97
CA VAL A 103 4.65 -9.46 -8.27
C VAL A 103 4.45 -8.20 -9.11
N LEU A 104 5.53 -7.57 -9.59
CA LEU A 104 5.43 -6.35 -10.37
C LEU A 104 4.71 -6.57 -11.70
N ASP A 105 5.09 -7.62 -12.44
CA ASP A 105 4.45 -7.96 -13.72
C ASP A 105 2.95 -8.23 -13.55
N PHE A 106 2.58 -8.99 -12.52
CA PHE A 106 1.19 -9.30 -12.22
C PHE A 106 0.40 -8.08 -11.79
N PHE A 107 0.99 -7.21 -10.95
CA PHE A 107 0.34 -5.98 -10.51
C PHE A 107 0.08 -5.03 -11.69
N GLU A 108 1.06 -4.85 -12.59
CA GLU A 108 0.91 -4.01 -13.77
C GLU A 108 -0.14 -4.60 -14.75
N TRP A 109 -0.13 -5.93 -14.92
CA TRP A 109 -1.19 -6.62 -15.66
C TRP A 109 -2.57 -6.33 -15.06
N ALA A 110 -2.74 -6.41 -13.73
CA ALA A 110 -4.02 -6.16 -13.08
C ALA A 110 -4.46 -4.69 -13.24
N ARG A 111 -3.53 -3.75 -12.99
CA ARG A 111 -3.75 -2.29 -13.06
C ARG A 111 -4.15 -1.81 -14.45
N SER A 112 -3.65 -2.43 -15.50
CA SER A 112 -4.03 -2.10 -16.89
C SER A 112 -5.46 -2.47 -17.28
N ARG A 113 -6.13 -3.34 -16.50
CA ARG A 113 -7.48 -3.85 -16.79
C ARG A 113 -8.55 -3.24 -15.90
N ARG A 114 -8.19 -2.91 -14.66
CA ARG A 114 -9.04 -2.26 -13.68
C ARG A 114 -8.17 -1.37 -12.81
N ASP A 115 -8.74 -0.28 -12.29
CA ASP A 115 -8.09 0.51 -11.26
C ASP A 115 -7.61 -0.43 -10.14
N SER A 116 -6.30 -0.47 -9.90
CA SER A 116 -5.74 -1.22 -8.79
C SER A 116 -6.36 -0.72 -7.48
N THR A 117 -6.67 -1.64 -6.57
CA THR A 117 -7.12 -1.23 -5.24
C THR A 117 -5.98 -0.50 -4.52
N LEU A 118 -6.34 0.48 -3.70
CA LEU A 118 -5.39 1.13 -2.81
C LEU A 118 -4.68 0.10 -1.92
N GLU A 119 -5.39 -0.96 -1.52
CA GLU A 119 -4.83 -2.08 -0.76
C GLU A 119 -3.71 -2.79 -1.52
N GLY A 120 -3.94 -3.12 -2.80
CA GLY A 120 -2.92 -3.71 -3.66
C GLY A 120 -1.72 -2.79 -3.87
N LEU A 121 -1.96 -1.48 -3.99
CA LEU A 121 -0.90 -0.48 -4.10
C LEU A 121 -0.04 -0.43 -2.83
N CYS A 122 -0.65 -0.39 -1.65
CA CYS A 122 0.08 -0.44 -0.37
C CYS A 122 0.89 -1.72 -0.23
N ILE A 123 0.31 -2.88 -0.57
CA ILE A 123 1.00 -4.17 -0.54
C ILE A 123 2.23 -4.19 -1.45
N VAL A 124 2.09 -3.77 -2.71
CA VAL A 124 3.22 -3.73 -3.65
C VAL A 124 4.27 -2.71 -3.24
N THR A 125 3.86 -1.61 -2.60
CA THR A 125 4.79 -0.64 -2.02
C THR A 125 5.60 -1.27 -0.89
N HIS A 126 4.98 -1.98 0.05
CA HIS A 126 5.68 -2.71 1.12
C HIS A 126 6.68 -3.72 0.56
N LEU A 127 6.27 -4.51 -0.45
CA LEU A 127 7.13 -5.48 -1.11
C LEU A 127 8.32 -4.81 -1.83
N ALA A 128 8.10 -3.70 -2.51
CA ALA A 128 9.17 -2.94 -3.17
C ALA A 128 10.20 -2.42 -2.17
N VAL A 129 9.75 -1.88 -1.04
CA VAL A 129 10.65 -1.43 0.04
C VAL A 129 11.43 -2.60 0.64
N ALA A 130 10.76 -3.72 0.91
CA ALA A 130 11.41 -4.94 1.43
C ALA A 130 12.51 -5.46 0.48
N CYS A 131 12.29 -5.33 -0.84
CA CYS A 131 13.26 -5.66 -1.89
C CYS A 131 14.28 -4.55 -2.18
N LYS A 132 14.29 -3.45 -1.41
CA LYS A 132 15.17 -2.28 -1.57
C LYS A 132 15.01 -1.53 -2.89
N ASP A 133 13.88 -1.72 -3.58
CA ASP A 133 13.51 -0.95 -4.76
C ASP A 133 12.68 0.28 -4.36
N LEU A 134 13.38 1.26 -3.79
CA LEU A 134 12.76 2.52 -3.35
C LEU A 134 12.21 3.34 -4.52
N ARG A 135 12.72 3.13 -5.74
CA ARG A 135 12.23 3.81 -6.95
C ARG A 135 10.82 3.35 -7.30
N VAL A 136 10.59 2.03 -7.30
CA VAL A 136 9.26 1.48 -7.51
C VAL A 136 8.32 1.88 -6.37
N ALA A 137 8.75 1.77 -5.11
CA ALA A 137 7.94 2.18 -3.97
C ALA A 137 7.49 3.66 -4.07
N HIS A 138 8.42 4.56 -4.40
CA HIS A 138 8.14 5.98 -4.61
C HIS A 138 7.15 6.20 -5.75
N SER A 139 7.36 5.54 -6.90
CA SER A 139 6.46 5.61 -8.04
C SER A 139 5.04 5.12 -7.72
N MET A 140 4.90 4.07 -6.90
CA MET A 140 3.60 3.55 -6.49
C MET A 140 2.84 4.57 -5.67
N ILE A 141 3.46 5.12 -4.62
CA ILE A 141 2.84 6.14 -3.77
C ILE A 141 2.52 7.40 -4.59
N ARG A 142 3.46 7.86 -5.42
CA ARG A 142 3.27 9.02 -6.31
C ARG A 142 2.05 8.85 -7.22
N SER A 143 1.87 7.66 -7.81
CA SER A 143 0.76 7.41 -8.73
C SER A 143 -0.63 7.61 -8.11
N PHE A 144 -0.77 7.42 -6.80
CA PHE A 144 -2.01 7.71 -6.08
C PHE A 144 -2.27 9.22 -5.99
N TRP A 145 -1.24 10.00 -5.67
CA TRP A 145 -1.33 11.46 -5.50
C TRP A 145 -1.46 12.24 -6.81
N GLU A 146 -1.11 11.63 -7.94
CA GLU A 146 -1.34 12.25 -9.26
C GLU A 146 -2.83 12.33 -9.62
N ARG A 147 -3.67 11.45 -9.06
CA ARG A 147 -5.11 11.36 -9.38
C ARG A 147 -5.95 11.03 -8.13
N PRO A 148 -5.95 11.88 -7.10
CA PRO A 148 -6.71 11.62 -5.89
C PRO A 148 -8.21 11.66 -6.20
N LYS A 149 -8.94 10.67 -5.69
CA LYS A 149 -10.41 10.58 -5.85
C LYS A 149 -11.17 11.36 -4.75
N LEU A 150 -10.49 11.72 -3.67
CA LEU A 150 -11.04 12.40 -2.49
C LEU A 150 -10.34 13.74 -2.25
N SER A 151 -10.76 14.46 -1.22
CA SER A 151 -10.00 15.62 -0.73
C SER A 151 -8.58 15.20 -0.32
N VAL A 152 -7.66 16.16 -0.22
CA VAL A 152 -6.27 15.88 0.20
C VAL A 152 -6.22 15.24 1.58
N ALA A 153 -7.02 15.76 2.53
CA ALA A 153 -7.05 15.25 3.90
C ALA A 153 -7.61 13.83 3.96
N ASP A 154 -8.72 13.56 3.26
CA ASP A 154 -9.32 12.22 3.23
C ASP A 154 -8.43 11.22 2.49
N SER A 155 -7.80 11.63 1.40
CA SER A 155 -6.83 10.79 0.66
C SER A 155 -5.65 10.42 1.54
N PHE A 156 -5.15 11.35 2.36
CA PHE A 156 -4.07 11.07 3.31
C PHE A 156 -4.50 10.04 4.35
N VAL A 157 -5.63 10.27 5.02
CA VAL A 157 -6.12 9.36 6.08
C VAL A 157 -6.32 7.97 5.49
N GLN A 158 -7.00 7.87 4.36
CA GLN A 158 -7.26 6.60 3.70
C GLN A 158 -5.98 5.85 3.30
N PHE A 159 -5.01 6.54 2.68
CA PHE A 159 -3.75 5.92 2.28
C PHE A 159 -2.94 5.49 3.51
N PHE A 160 -2.77 6.39 4.48
CA PHE A 160 -1.94 6.15 5.65
C PHE A 160 -2.50 5.00 6.51
N GLU A 161 -3.82 4.99 6.77
CA GLU A 161 -4.46 3.91 7.50
C GLU A 161 -4.26 2.56 6.81
N LEU A 162 -4.40 2.51 5.48
CA LEU A 162 -4.23 1.26 4.75
C LEU A 162 -2.77 0.82 4.64
N LEU A 163 -1.84 1.78 4.55
CA LEU A 163 -0.40 1.53 4.60
C LEU A 163 -0.01 0.92 5.95
N VAL A 164 -0.52 1.47 7.07
CA VAL A 164 -0.33 0.91 8.42
C VAL A 164 -1.03 -0.45 8.55
N TYR A 165 -2.26 -0.57 8.05
CA TYR A 165 -3.05 -1.80 8.13
C TYR A 165 -2.36 -2.99 7.44
N THR A 166 -1.65 -2.74 6.35
CA THR A 166 -0.93 -3.78 5.57
C THR A 166 0.53 -3.97 6.01
N TYR A 167 1.04 -3.15 6.92
CA TYR A 167 2.48 -3.10 7.25
C TYR A 167 3.05 -4.42 7.79
N LYS A 168 2.35 -4.99 8.79
CA LYS A 168 2.83 -6.14 9.57
C LYS A 168 3.14 -7.36 8.69
N ASP A 169 2.25 -7.66 7.75
CA ASP A 169 2.27 -8.92 7.00
C ASP A 169 3.01 -8.87 5.65
N TRP A 170 3.40 -7.67 5.19
CA TRP A 170 3.91 -7.46 3.82
C TRP A 170 5.33 -6.90 3.72
N GLY A 171 6.06 -6.85 4.84
CA GLY A 171 7.49 -6.53 4.82
C GLY A 171 7.98 -5.96 6.14
N SER A 172 7.12 -5.26 6.89
CA SER A 172 7.47 -4.62 8.16
C SER A 172 8.76 -3.78 8.10
N ASP A 173 9.08 -3.19 6.94
CA ASP A 173 10.23 -2.30 6.78
C ASP A 173 9.77 -0.84 6.97
N PRO A 174 10.22 -0.14 8.03
CA PRO A 174 9.74 1.20 8.35
C PRO A 174 10.10 2.24 7.28
N ASN A 175 11.01 1.95 6.35
CA ASN A 175 11.34 2.84 5.24
C ASN A 175 10.14 3.13 4.33
N VAL A 176 9.09 2.31 4.36
CA VAL A 176 7.85 2.59 3.62
C VAL A 176 7.22 3.92 4.04
N PHE A 177 7.32 4.27 5.33
CA PHE A 177 6.83 5.56 5.84
C PHE A 177 7.74 6.71 5.42
N ASN A 178 9.05 6.49 5.35
CA ASN A 178 10.00 7.49 4.83
C ASN A 178 9.67 7.84 3.37
N VAL A 179 9.47 6.82 2.52
CA VAL A 179 9.07 7.03 1.12
C VAL A 179 7.72 7.73 1.03
N PHE A 180 6.74 7.33 1.86
CA PHE A 180 5.43 7.97 1.91
C PHE A 180 5.51 9.46 2.23
N PHE A 181 6.21 9.82 3.31
CA PHE A 181 6.38 11.23 3.70
C PHE A 181 7.21 12.02 2.69
N GLN A 182 8.23 11.41 2.08
CA GLN A 182 8.99 12.06 1.01
C GLN A 182 8.07 12.46 -0.15
N VAL A 183 7.22 11.54 -0.63
CA VAL A 183 6.27 11.85 -1.71
C VAL A 183 5.30 12.96 -1.29
N LEU A 184 4.80 12.93 -0.05
CA LEU A 184 3.93 14.00 0.45
C LEU A 184 4.58 15.38 0.43
N VAL A 185 5.86 15.46 0.82
CA VAL A 185 6.62 16.71 0.75
C VAL A 185 6.73 17.18 -0.70
N GLU A 186 7.02 16.29 -1.65
CA GLU A 186 7.12 16.61 -3.08
C GLU A 186 5.80 17.11 -3.71
N PHE A 187 4.63 16.68 -3.20
CA PHE A 187 3.32 17.16 -3.66
C PHE A 187 2.82 18.41 -2.92
N GLY A 188 3.30 18.63 -1.70
CA GLY A 188 2.93 19.76 -0.86
C GLY A 188 3.71 21.05 -1.18
N THR A 189 4.78 20.96 -1.97
CA THR A 189 5.58 22.08 -2.51
C THR A 189 5.10 22.53 -3.87
#